data_AF-A0A850V1Q4-F1
#
_entry.id   AF-A0A850V1Q4-F1
#
_cell.length_a   1.000
_cell.length_b   1.000
_cell.length_c   1.000
_cell.angle_alpha   90.00
_cell.angle_beta   90.00
_cell.angle_gamma   90.00
#
_symmetry.space_group_name_H-M   'P 1'
#
loop_
_entity.id
_entity.type
_entity.pdbx_description
1 polymer ?
#
loop_
_entity_poly.entity_id
_entity_poly.type
_entity_poly.pdbx_seq_one_letter_code
_entity_poly.pdbx_strand_id
1 'polypeptide(L)' 'LGDRLKMLVFGQDQAIEALTEAIKMSRAGLGHERKPVGSFLFAGPTGVGKTEVTVQLAKAMDIELLRFDMSEYMERH' A
#
# COMPACT_ATOMS: atom_id res chain seq x y z
N LEU A 1 -4.31 6.39 -11.01
CA LEU A 1 -4.13 5.55 -9.79
C LEU A 1 -4.29 6.39 -8.53
N GLY A 2 -3.43 7.40 -8.30
CA GLY A 2 -3.51 8.28 -7.12
C GLY A 2 -4.88 8.92 -6.92
N ASP A 3 -5.41 9.60 -7.94
CA ASP A 3 -6.71 10.28 -7.83
C ASP A 3 -7.86 9.31 -7.53
N ARG A 4 -7.83 8.11 -8.12
CA ARG A 4 -8.80 7.05 -7.83
C ARG A 4 -8.74 6.60 -6.37
N LEU A 5 -7.54 6.48 -5.80
CA LEU A 5 -7.37 6.12 -4.39
C LEU A 5 -7.81 7.26 -3.47
N LYS A 6 -7.50 8.51 -3.79
CA LYS A 6 -7.91 9.69 -3.00
C LYS A 6 -9.43 9.90 -2.98
N MET A 7 -10.14 9.46 -4.02
CA MET A 7 -11.62 9.45 -4.02
C MET A 7 -12.25 8.41 -3.07
N LEU A 8 -11.49 7.37 -2.70
CA LEU A 8 -11.99 6.26 -1.89
C LEU A 8 -11.43 6.29 -0.46
N VAL A 9 -10.23 6.84 -0.28
CA VAL A 9 -9.56 6.97 1.02
C VAL A 9 -9.22 8.42 1.27
N PHE A 10 -9.99 9.05 2.16
CA PHE A 10 -9.86 10.46 2.48
C PHE A 10 -8.79 10.71 3.56
N GLY A 11 -8.04 11.81 3.43
CA GLY A 11 -7.09 12.26 4.44
C GLY A 11 -5.78 11.47 4.52
N GLN A 12 -5.51 10.61 3.52
CA GLN A 12 -4.27 9.81 3.41
C GLN A 12 -3.46 10.18 2.16
N ASP A 13 -3.57 11.42 1.70
CA ASP A 13 -3.03 11.91 0.44
C ASP A 13 -1.53 11.67 0.29
N GLN A 14 -0.74 12.00 1.32
CA GLN A 14 0.71 11.81 1.30
C GLN A 14 1.11 10.34 1.17
N ALA A 15 0.39 9.45 1.86
CA ALA A 15 0.66 8.02 1.81
C ALA A 15 0.29 7.42 0.43
N ILE A 16 -0.81 7.91 -0.16
CA ILE A 16 -1.25 7.55 -1.51
C ILE A 16 -0.25 8.06 -2.56
N GLU A 17 0.26 9.29 -2.42
CA GLU A 17 1.26 9.84 -3.33
C GLU A 17 2.54 8.99 -3.32
N ALA A 18 3.11 8.72 -2.15
CA ALA A 18 4.32 7.90 -2.00
C ALA A 18 4.17 6.50 -2.63
N LEU A 19 3.03 5.83 -2.39
CA LEU A 19 2.74 4.54 -3.00
C LEU A 19 2.70 4.62 -4.53
N THR A 20 1.93 5.59 -5.05
CA THR A 20 1.69 5.67 -6.49
C THR A 20 2.91 6.14 -7.26
N GLU A 21 3.79 6.94 -6.66
CA GLU A 21 5.09 7.30 -7.23
C GLU A 21 5.99 6.07 -7.39
N ALA A 22 6.16 5.26 -6.34
CA ALA A 22 6.98 4.04 -6.41
C ALA A 22 6.48 3.07 -7.50
N ILE A 23 5.17 2.91 -7.62
CA ILE A 23 4.56 2.06 -8.66
C ILE A 23 4.82 2.62 -10.06
N LYS A 24 4.67 3.94 -10.25
CA LYS A 24 4.97 4.59 -11.53
C LYS A 24 6.43 4.41 -11.94
N MET A 25 7.36 4.60 -10.99
CA MET A 25 8.79 4.41 -11.22
C MET A 25 9.12 2.98 -11.64
N SER A 26 8.57 1.99 -10.93
CA SER A 26 8.76 0.58 -11.29
C SER A 26 8.20 0.25 -12.68
N ARG A 27 7.00 0.75 -13.02
CA ARG A 27 6.40 0.55 -14.36
C ARG A 27 7.17 1.23 -15.49
N ALA A 28 7.92 2.30 -15.18
CA ALA A 28 8.81 2.97 -16.12
C ALA A 28 10.17 2.27 -16.28
N GLY A 29 10.40 1.14 -15.60
CA GLY A 29 11.67 0.42 -15.63
C GLY A 29 12.78 1.08 -14.81
N LEU A 30 12.44 2.05 -13.94
CA LEU A 30 13.40 2.79 -13.11
C LEU A 30 13.60 2.15 -11.72
N GLY A 31 13.16 0.90 -11.54
CA GLY A 31 13.28 0.14 -10.30
C GLY A 31 14.42 -0.89 -10.35
N HIS A 32 14.76 -1.45 -9.18
CA HIS A 32 15.73 -2.55 -9.11
C HIS A 32 15.03 -3.90 -9.27
N GLU A 33 15.44 -4.69 -10.27
CA GLU A 33 14.82 -6.00 -10.57
C GLU A 33 14.86 -7.01 -9.41
N ARG A 34 15.85 -6.88 -8.52
CA ARG A 34 16.04 -7.77 -7.36
C ARG A 34 15.45 -7.24 -6.05
N LYS A 35 14.64 -6.18 -6.10
CA LYS A 35 14.00 -5.60 -4.90
C LYS A 35 12.50 -5.45 -5.11
N PRO A 36 11.70 -5.42 -4.03
CA PRO A 36 10.29 -5.06 -4.12
C PRO A 36 10.10 -3.69 -4.79
N VAL A 37 8.96 -3.51 -5.46
CA VAL A 37 8.53 -2.22 -6.04
C VAL A 37 8.56 -1.10 -5.00
N GLY A 38 8.19 -1.41 -3.77
CA GLY A 38 8.37 -0.56 -2.61
C GLY A 38 8.03 -1.31 -1.34
N SER A 39 8.67 -0.91 -0.24
CA SER A 39 8.41 -1.41 1.10
C SER A 39 7.96 -0.25 1.97
N PHE A 40 6.76 -0.35 2.53
CA PHE A 40 6.11 0.76 3.23
C PHE A 40 5.68 0.36 4.64
N LEU A 41 5.80 1.29 5.58
CA LEU A 41 5.25 1.16 6.93
C LEU A 41 4.19 2.25 7.12
N PHE A 42 2.94 1.85 7.31
CA PHE A 42 1.87 2.76 7.66
C PHE A 42 1.76 2.82 9.19
N ALA A 43 1.99 4.01 9.76
CA ALA A 43 1.88 4.26 11.18
C ALA A 43 0.76 5.28 11.46
N GLY A 44 0.04 5.10 12.57
CA GLY A 44 -1.04 6.00 13.01
C GLY A 44 -2.13 5.28 13.79
N PRO A 45 -3.10 6.01 14.39
CA PRO A 45 -4.19 5.44 15.19
C PRO A 45 -5.05 4.42 14.42
N THR A 46 -5.79 3.59 15.14
CA THR A 46 -6.77 2.68 14.53
C THR A 46 -7.89 3.48 13.85
N GLY A 47 -8.43 2.96 12.74
CA GLY A 47 -9.54 3.57 12.02
C GLY A 47 -9.18 4.66 11.00
N VAL A 48 -7.91 5.09 10.90
CA VAL A 48 -7.50 6.18 9.98
C VAL A 48 -7.36 5.75 8.51
N GLY A 49 -7.61 4.49 8.17
CA GLY A 49 -7.62 4.01 6.77
C GLY A 49 -6.34 3.33 6.27
N LYS A 50 -5.37 3.02 7.13
CA LYS A 50 -4.11 2.34 6.74
C LYS A 50 -4.34 1.06 5.93
N THR A 51 -5.17 0.16 6.46
CA THR A 51 -5.54 -1.10 5.79
C THR A 51 -6.36 -0.85 4.52
N GLU A 52 -7.23 0.16 4.55
CA GLU A 52 -8.10 0.49 3.42
C GLU A 52 -7.29 0.97 2.21
N VAL A 53 -6.22 1.76 2.42
CA VAL A 53 -5.27 2.14 1.36
C VAL A 53 -4.74 0.92 0.63
N THR A 54 -4.31 -0.12 1.36
CA THR A 54 -3.77 -1.36 0.77
C THR A 54 -4.83 -2.13 -0.01
N VAL A 55 -6.06 -2.25 0.54
CA VAL A 55 -7.18 -2.92 -0.13
C VAL A 55 -7.58 -2.22 -1.43
N GLN A 56 -7.71 -0.89 -1.38
CA GLN A 56 -8.09 -0.10 -2.56
C GLN A 56 -6.98 -0.08 -3.61
N LEU A 57 -5.70 -0.10 -3.19
CA LEU A 57 -4.58 -0.22 -4.11
C LEU A 57 -4.63 -1.52 -4.90
N ALA A 58 -4.82 -2.66 -4.22
CA ALA A 58 -4.92 -3.96 -4.88
C ALA A 58 -6.07 -4.01 -5.88
N LYS A 59 -7.26 -3.53 -5.48
CA LYS A 59 -8.44 -3.42 -6.38
C LYS A 59 -8.19 -2.50 -7.56
N ALA A 60 -7.52 -1.37 -7.35
CA ALA A 60 -7.25 -0.40 -8.42
C ALA A 60 -6.19 -0.89 -9.41
N MET A 61 -5.30 -1.78 -8.98
CA MET A 61 -4.28 -2.42 -9.81
C MET A 61 -4.74 -3.74 -10.43
N ASP A 62 -5.89 -4.25 -10.02
CA ASP A 62 -6.43 -5.56 -10.41
C ASP A 62 -5.48 -6.72 -10.07
N ILE A 63 -4.99 -6.73 -8.83
CA ILE A 63 -4.06 -7.74 -8.31
C ILE A 63 -4.61 -8.40 -7.04
N GLU A 64 -4.15 -9.62 -6.78
CA GLU A 64 -4.43 -10.32 -5.54
C GLU A 64 -3.77 -9.63 -4.35
N LEU A 65 -4.53 -9.45 -3.27
CA LEU A 65 -4.02 -8.96 -1.99
C LEU A 65 -3.69 -10.14 -1.07
N LEU A 66 -2.40 -10.43 -0.92
CA LEU A 66 -1.93 -11.35 0.12
C LEU A 66 -1.89 -10.62 1.47
N ARG A 67 -2.69 -11.08 2.43
CA ARG A 67 -2.80 -10.49 3.76
C ARG A 67 -2.35 -11.49 4.82
N PHE A 68 -1.41 -11.06 5.66
CA PHE A 68 -0.94 -11.80 6.81
C PHE A 68 -1.32 -11.02 8.07
N ASP A 69 -2.04 -11.65 9.00
CA ASP A 69 -2.39 -11.01 10.27
C ASP A 69 -1.23 -11.20 11.26
N MET A 70 -0.50 -10.12 11.53
CA MET A 70 0.65 -10.17 12.43
C MET A 70 0.26 -10.49 13.89
N SER A 71 -1.00 -10.30 14.27
CA SER A 71 -1.46 -10.65 15.63
C SER A 71 -1.43 -12.17 15.87
N GLU A 72 -1.57 -12.98 14.82
CA GLU A 72 -1.48 -14.45 14.87
C GLU A 72 -0.06 -14.94 15.19
N TYR A 73 0.95 -14.10 15.01
CA TYR A 73 2.37 -14.45 15.22
C TYR A 73 2.95 -13.88 16.53
N MET A 74 2.10 -13.30 17.40
CA MET A 74 2.56 -12.69 18.65
C MET A 74 2.83 -13.71 19.76
N GLU A 75 2.23 -14.90 19.71
CA GLU A 75 2.49 -15.94 20.69
C GLU A 75 3.88 -16.55 20.45
N ARG A 76 4.70 -16.55 21.50
CA ARG A 76 5.94 -17.34 21.50
C ARG A 76 5.53 -18.80 21.69
N HIS A 77 5.65 -19.60 20.64
CA HIS A 77 5.81 -21.04 20.80
C HIS A 77 7.14 -21.36 21.50
#